data_AF-A0AAE4FT61-F1
#
_entry.id   AF-A0AAE4FT61-F1
#
_cell.length_a   1.000
_cell.length_b   1.000
_cell.length_c   1.000
_cell.angle_alpha   90.00
_cell.angle_beta   90.00
_cell.angle_gamma   90.00
#
_symmetry.space_group_name_H-M   'P 1'
#
loop_
_entity.id
_entity.type
_entity.pdbx_description
1 polymer ?
#
loop_
_entity_poly.entity_id
_entity_poly.type
_entity_poly.pdbx_seq_one_letter_code
_entity_poly.pdbx_strand_id
1 'polypeptide(L)' 'MNANEFFVILEPNQPEQFLTVQELQAKLEALLAQRQDNLPQDLKNIPTITAQAQRLIDTSCDLDIGPNQYLQWYAVRLEK' A
#
# COMPACT_ATOMS: atom_id res chain seq x y z
N MET A 1 21.28 0.72 -10.71
CA MET A 1 20.24 -0.24 -10.27
C MET A 1 19.71 0.32 -8.98
N ASN A 2 18.59 1.02 -9.11
CA ASN A 2 18.41 2.34 -8.54
C ASN A 2 17.68 2.31 -7.20
N ALA A 3 18.16 3.15 -6.28
CA ALA A 3 17.51 3.68 -5.07
C ALA A 3 16.66 2.68 -4.26
N ASN A 4 17.09 2.35 -3.04
CA ASN A 4 16.17 1.79 -2.04
C ASN A 4 15.05 2.81 -1.79
N GLU A 5 13.92 2.65 -2.48
CA GLU A 5 12.71 3.41 -2.24
C GLU A 5 12.09 2.86 -0.96
N PHE A 6 12.12 3.68 0.09
CA PHE A 6 11.43 3.39 1.33
C PHE A 6 10.07 4.07 1.29
N PHE A 7 9.10 3.46 1.95
CA PHE A 7 7.77 3.99 2.13
C PHE A 7 7.54 4.28 3.60
N VAL A 8 7.09 5.48 3.90
CA VAL A 8 6.64 5.85 5.23
C VAL A 8 5.16 5.56 5.34
N ILE A 9 4.78 4.64 6.21
CA ILE A 9 3.41 4.23 6.48
C ILE A 9 2.87 5.04 7.65
N LEU A 10 1.68 5.61 7.47
CA LEU A 10 0.91 6.27 8.51
C LEU A 10 -0.38 5.49 8.75
N GLU A 11 -0.56 5.05 9.98
CA GLU A 11 -1.75 4.35 10.46
C GLU A 11 -2.34 5.07 11.67
N PRO A 12 -3.68 5.13 11.80
CA PRO A 12 -4.28 5.70 13.00
C PRO A 12 -3.87 4.88 14.23
N ASN A 13 -3.43 5.57 15.29
CA ASN A 13 -2.95 5.01 16.56
C ASN A 13 -1.55 4.36 16.53
N GLN A 14 -0.78 4.52 15.45
CA GLN A 14 0.60 4.05 15.40
C GLN A 14 1.56 5.15 14.91
N PRO A 15 2.82 5.13 15.36
CA PRO A 15 3.84 6.02 14.81
C PRO A 15 4.13 5.67 13.34
N GLU A 16 4.71 6.63 12.62
CA GLU A 16 5.16 6.42 11.25
C GLU A 16 6.17 5.27 11.14
N GLN A 17 5.96 4.37 10.18
CA GLN A 17 6.82 3.19 9.98
C GLN A 17 7.50 3.22 8.62
N PHE A 18 8.79 2.95 8.56
CA PHE A 18 9.52 2.84 7.31
C PHE A 18 9.49 1.39 6.82
N LEU A 19 8.81 1.15 5.72
CA LEU A 19 8.75 -0.15 5.05
C LEU A 19 9.46 -0.08 3.70
N THR A 20 10.03 -1.19 3.27
CA THR A 20 10.46 -1.34 1.88
C THR A 20 9.24 -1.55 0.96
N VAL A 21 9.44 -1.35 -0.36
CA VAL A 21 8.40 -1.63 -1.36
C VAL A 21 7.80 -3.03 -1.19
N GLN A 22 8.66 -4.03 -0.93
CA GLN A 22 8.26 -5.42 -0.78
C GLN A 22 7.41 -5.64 0.49
N GLU A 23 7.75 -4.96 1.59
CA GLU A 23 6.98 -5.07 2.84
C GLU A 23 5.63 -4.37 2.75
N LEU A 24 5.59 -3.17 2.16
CA LEU A 24 4.33 -2.48 1.89
C LEU A 24 3.44 -3.31 0.97
N GLN A 25 4.00 -3.87 -0.10
CA GLN A 25 3.27 -4.75 -1.02
C GLN A 25 2.67 -5.94 -0.28
N ALA A 26 3.47 -6.68 0.49
CA ALA A 26 2.98 -7.83 1.26
C ALA A 26 1.85 -7.45 2.23
N LYS A 27 1.95 -6.27 2.89
CA LYS A 27 0.90 -5.75 3.78
C LYS A 27 -0.39 -5.44 3.02
N LEU A 28 -0.29 -4.76 1.87
CA LEU A 28 -1.43 -4.48 1.00
C LEU A 28 -2.06 -5.77 0.47
N GLU A 29 -1.25 -6.76 0.07
CA GLU A 29 -1.75 -8.05 -0.41
C GLU A 29 -2.59 -8.77 0.66
N ALA A 30 -2.12 -8.77 1.92
CA ALA A 30 -2.86 -9.37 3.04
C ALA A 30 -4.18 -8.64 3.34
N LEU A 31 -4.23 -7.32 3.15
CA LEU A 31 -5.45 -6.51 3.31
C LEU A 31 -6.43 -6.73 2.16
N LEU A 32 -5.93 -6.72 0.91
CA LEU A 32 -6.71 -6.95 -0.29
C LEU A 32 -7.33 -8.35 -0.29
N ALA A 33 -6.56 -9.37 0.12
CA ALA A 33 -7.04 -10.75 0.23
C ALA A 33 -8.27 -10.90 1.13
N GLN A 34 -8.39 -10.05 2.15
CA GLN A 34 -9.55 -10.04 3.06
C GLN A 34 -10.72 -9.19 2.54
N ARG A 35 -10.54 -8.44 1.45
CA ARG A 35 -11.46 -7.38 1.00
C ARG A 35 -11.75 -7.39 -0.49
N GLN A 36 -11.56 -8.53 -1.13
CA GLN A 36 -11.78 -8.70 -2.57
C GLN A 36 -13.19 -8.28 -3.01
N ASP A 37 -14.20 -8.43 -2.14
CA ASP A 37 -15.59 -8.01 -2.38
C ASP A 37 -15.79 -6.48 -2.45
N ASN A 38 -14.96 -5.70 -1.75
CA ASN A 38 -15.14 -4.25 -1.60
C ASN A 38 -14.01 -3.44 -2.25
N LEU A 39 -13.47 -3.93 -3.36
CA LEU A 39 -12.40 -3.22 -4.06
C LEU A 39 -12.92 -2.13 -5.00
N PRO A 40 -12.16 -1.04 -5.20
CA PRO A 40 -12.45 -0.07 -6.25
C PRO A 40 -12.39 -0.73 -7.62
N GLN A 41 -13.15 -0.18 -8.57
CA GLN A 41 -13.36 -0.77 -9.89
C GLN A 41 -12.05 -0.90 -10.70
N ASP A 42 -11.05 -0.04 -10.47
CA ASP A 42 -9.71 -0.14 -11.10
C ASP A 42 -9.00 -1.44 -10.71
N LEU A 43 -9.07 -1.83 -9.43
CA LEU A 43 -8.46 -3.05 -8.91
C LEU A 43 -9.25 -4.31 -9.27
N LYS A 44 -10.58 -4.20 -9.37
CA LYS A 44 -11.43 -5.34 -9.77
C LYS A 44 -11.06 -5.93 -11.14
N ASN A 45 -10.48 -5.13 -12.04
CA ASN A 45 -10.03 -5.61 -13.35
C ASN A 45 -8.70 -6.36 -13.30
N ILE A 46 -7.99 -6.34 -12.18
CA ILE A 46 -6.67 -6.94 -12.05
C ILE A 46 -6.81 -8.37 -11.50
N PRO A 47 -6.27 -9.38 -12.19
CA PRO A 47 -6.50 -10.79 -11.85
C PRO A 47 -5.73 -11.28 -10.61
N THR A 48 -4.67 -10.59 -10.19
CA THR A 48 -3.82 -11.02 -9.08
C THR A 48 -3.74 -9.97 -7.98
N ILE A 49 -3.68 -10.42 -6.72
CA ILE A 49 -3.60 -9.53 -5.55
C ILE A 49 -2.29 -8.75 -5.56
N THR A 50 -1.18 -9.39 -5.94
CA THR A 50 0.13 -8.75 -6.07
C THR A 50 0.11 -7.58 -7.05
N ALA A 51 -0.54 -7.74 -8.20
CA ALA A 51 -0.66 -6.66 -9.17
C ALA A 51 -1.63 -5.57 -8.71
N GLN A 52 -2.66 -5.91 -7.92
CA GLN A 52 -3.54 -4.91 -7.30
C GLN A 52 -2.79 -4.07 -6.26
N ALA A 53 -1.99 -4.71 -5.41
CA ALA A 53 -1.13 -4.02 -4.45
C ALA A 53 -0.10 -3.13 -5.16
N GLN A 54 0.54 -3.64 -6.21
CA GLN A 54 1.50 -2.86 -6.99
C GLN A 54 0.84 -1.65 -7.68
N ARG A 55 -0.37 -1.85 -8.23
CA ARG A 55 -1.17 -0.78 -8.81
C ARG A 55 -1.50 0.29 -7.77
N LEU A 56 -1.96 -0.12 -6.59
CA LEU A 56 -2.21 0.80 -5.49
C LEU A 56 -0.97 1.60 -5.13
N ILE A 57 0.20 0.99 -5.01
CA ILE A 57 1.45 1.69 -4.68
C ILE A 57 1.82 2.72 -5.76
N ASP A 58 1.55 2.42 -7.04
CA ASP A 58 1.89 3.27 -8.19
C ASP A 58 0.89 4.41 -8.42
N THR A 59 -0.41 4.15 -8.23
CA THR A 59 -1.48 5.11 -8.53
C THR A 59 -2.05 5.83 -7.32
N SER A 60 -1.91 5.24 -6.14
CA SER A 60 -2.49 5.71 -4.89
C SER A 60 -1.41 5.83 -3.80
N CYS A 61 -1.63 6.73 -2.86
CA CYS A 61 -0.77 6.89 -1.68
C CYS A 61 -1.53 6.56 -0.39
N ASP A 62 -2.75 6.04 -0.52
CA ASP A 62 -3.63 5.72 0.57
C ASP A 62 -4.58 4.57 0.21
N LEU A 63 -5.01 3.87 1.24
CA LEU A 63 -6.03 2.84 1.19
C LEU A 63 -6.97 3.00 2.37
N ASP A 64 -8.25 3.17 2.07
CA ASP A 64 -9.28 3.08 3.10
C ASP A 64 -9.40 1.63 3.59
N ILE A 65 -9.08 1.42 4.86
CA ILE A 65 -9.20 0.12 5.53
C ILE A 65 -10.49 0.08 6.37
N GLY A 66 -11.52 0.84 6.03
CA GLY A 66 -12.84 0.77 6.64
C GLY A 66 -13.01 1.70 7.85
N PRO A 67 -14.02 1.45 8.71
CA PRO A 67 -14.51 2.46 9.65
C PRO A 67 -13.44 2.86 10.67
N ASN A 68 -12.97 4.11 10.57
CA ASN A 68 -11.90 4.71 11.37
C ASN A 68 -10.50 4.11 11.17
N GLN A 69 -10.28 3.36 10.09
CA GLN A 69 -8.97 2.78 9.77
C GLN A 69 -8.59 3.12 8.34
N TYR A 70 -7.44 3.76 8.18
CA TYR A 70 -6.86 4.08 6.89
C TYR A 70 -5.37 3.73 6.91
N LEU A 71 -4.83 3.38 5.75
CA LEU A 71 -3.41 3.20 5.53
C LEU A 71 -2.98 4.31 4.58
N GLN A 72 -2.02 5.15 4.98
CA GLN A 72 -1.37 6.07 4.04
C GLN A 72 0.09 5.68 3.90
N TRP A 73 0.66 5.84 2.73
CA TRP A 73 2.07 5.60 2.47
C TRP A 73 2.68 6.67 1.58
N TYR A 74 3.91 7.04 1.88
CA TYR A 74 4.66 8.05 1.12
C TYR A 74 6.01 7.51 0.70
N ALA A 75 6.30 7.54 -0.59
CA ALA A 75 7.62 7.20 -1.10
C ALA A 75 8.63 8.27 -0.67
N VAL A 76 9.62 7.87 0.11
CA VAL A 76 10.73 8.74 0.51
C VAL A 76 11.98 8.36 -0.26
N ARG A 77 12.57 9.37 -0.92
CA ARG A 77 13.90 9.25 -1.50
C ARG A 77 14.90 9.76 -0.47
N LEU A 78 15.75 8.85 0.01
CA LEU A 78 16.92 9.23 0.79
C LEU A 78 17.93 9.88 -0.16
N GLU A 79 17.79 11.17 -0.38
CA GLU A 79 18.84 11.98 -0.99
C GLU A 79 19.99 12.10 0.01
N LYS A 80 21.20 11.83 -0.46
CA LYS A 80 22.43 11.73 0.34
C LYS A 80 23.23 13.02 0.26
#